data_AF-A0A923FPA1-F1
#
_entry.id   AF-A0A923FPA1-F1
#
_cell.length_a   1.000
_cell.length_b   1.000
_cell.length_c   1.000
_cell.angle_alpha   90.00
_cell.angle_beta   90.00
_cell.angle_gamma   90.00
#
_symmetry.space_group_name_H-M   'P 1'
#
loop_
_entity.id
_entity.type
_entity.pdbx_description
1 polymer ?
#
loop_
_entity_poly.entity_id
_entity_poly.type
_entity_poly.pdbx_seq_one_letter_code
_entity_poly.pdbx_strand_id
1 'polypeptide(L)' 'MTEPNNNPLHGVTLEQILNALVQHYEWSGLAERIDIRCFKSDPSIKSSLTFLRKTPWAREKVERLYIKLMRTKRPV' A
#
# COMPACT_ATOMS: atom_id res chain seq x y z
N MET A 1 9.03 -17.51 -21.49
CA MET A 1 9.52 -16.89 -20.24
C MET A 1 8.29 -16.27 -19.58
N THR A 2 8.02 -16.65 -18.34
CA THR A 2 6.73 -16.57 -17.63
C THR A 2 6.12 -15.17 -17.56
N GLU A 3 4.96 -14.97 -18.20
CA GLU A 3 4.02 -13.88 -17.92
C GLU A 3 3.28 -14.16 -16.60
N PRO A 4 3.45 -13.35 -15.55
CA PRO A 4 2.61 -13.49 -14.38
C PRO A 4 1.25 -12.86 -14.66
N ASN A 5 0.27 -13.74 -14.78
CA ASN A 5 -1.18 -13.55 -14.66
C ASN A 5 -1.55 -12.48 -13.60
N ASN A 6 -1.54 -11.20 -13.99
CA ASN A 6 -2.05 -10.10 -13.18
C ASN A 6 -3.58 -10.08 -13.27
N ASN A 7 -4.24 -11.02 -12.60
CA ASN A 7 -5.68 -10.95 -12.32
C ASN A 7 -5.92 -9.83 -11.28
N PRO A 8 -6.39 -8.62 -11.64
CA PRO A 8 -6.14 -7.43 -10.82
C PRO A 8 -7.15 -7.16 -9.70
N LEU A 9 -8.25 -7.93 -9.57
CA LEU A 9 -9.41 -7.46 -8.78
C LEU A 9 -10.17 -8.50 -7.93
N HIS A 10 -9.68 -9.72 -7.73
CA HIS A 10 -10.35 -10.66 -6.81
C HIS A 10 -9.55 -10.86 -5.52
N GLY A 11 -10.02 -10.26 -4.41
CA GLY A 11 -9.48 -10.54 -3.06
C GLY A 11 -8.27 -9.70 -2.64
N VAL A 12 -8.26 -8.39 -2.92
CA VAL A 12 -7.15 -7.51 -2.55
C VAL A 12 -7.03 -7.41 -1.02
N THR A 13 -5.94 -7.97 -0.48
CA THR A 13 -5.64 -7.91 0.96
C THR A 13 -4.90 -6.62 1.31
N LEU A 14 -4.84 -6.27 2.60
CA LEU A 14 -4.05 -5.13 3.08
C LEU A 14 -2.57 -5.22 2.66
N GLU A 15 -2.04 -6.45 2.53
CA GLU A 15 -0.69 -6.70 2.02
C GLU A 15 -0.58 -6.28 0.55
N GLN A 16 -1.53 -6.69 -0.29
CA GLN A 16 -1.56 -6.33 -1.70
C GLN A 16 -1.72 -4.83 -1.90
N ILE A 17 -2.59 -4.19 -1.11
CA ILE A 17 -2.77 -2.73 -1.09
C ILE A 17 -1.44 -2.04 -0.79
N LEU A 18 -0.78 -2.44 0.29
CA LEU A 18 0.50 -1.87 0.69
C LEU A 18 1.56 -2.10 -0.37
N ASN A 19 1.65 -3.32 -0.92
CA ASN A 19 2.63 -3.67 -1.95
C ASN A 19 2.43 -2.82 -3.22
N ALA A 20 1.20 -2.65 -3.70
CA ALA A 20 0.88 -1.80 -4.84
C ALA A 20 1.24 -0.32 -4.59
N LEU A 21 1.01 0.18 -3.37
CA LEU A 21 1.38 1.54 -3.00
C LEU A 21 2.89 1.73 -2.92
N VAL A 22 3.61 0.79 -2.31
CA VAL A 22 5.08 0.80 -2.24
C VAL A 22 5.68 0.71 -3.64
N GLN A 23 5.14 -0.14 -4.52
CA GLN A 23 5.62 -0.23 -5.91
C GLN A 23 5.43 1.06 -6.70
N HIS A 24 4.42 1.88 -6.36
CA HIS A 24 4.13 3.11 -7.09
C HIS A 24 4.74 4.38 -6.49
N TYR A 25 4.74 4.50 -5.16
CA TYR A 25 5.18 5.70 -4.42
C TYR A 25 6.46 5.49 -3.62
N GLU A 26 6.92 4.24 -3.50
CA GLU A 26 7.99 3.83 -2.60
C GLU A 26 7.71 4.19 -1.13
N TRP A 27 8.58 3.75 -0.24
CA TRP A 27 8.43 4.00 1.19
C TRP A 27 8.54 5.48 1.53
N SER A 28 9.37 6.23 0.80
CA SER A 28 9.53 7.68 0.97
C SER A 28 8.22 8.42 0.67
N GLY A 29 7.58 8.16 -0.48
CA GLY A 29 6.33 8.81 -0.83
C GLY A 29 5.13 8.36 0.01
N LEU A 30 5.22 7.18 0.63
CA LEU A 30 4.28 6.74 1.66
C LEU A 30 4.52 7.47 2.99
N ALA A 31 5.77 7.63 3.42
CA ALA A 31 6.14 8.32 4.66
C ALA A 31 5.79 9.82 4.62
N GLU A 32 5.82 10.44 3.45
CA GLU A 32 5.36 11.83 3.26
C GLU A 32 3.84 11.99 3.41
N ARG A 33 3.08 10.99 2.95
CA ARG A 33 1.60 11.02 3.02
C ARG A 33 1.06 10.48 4.34
N ILE A 34 1.77 9.52 4.91
CA ILE A 34 1.45 8.80 6.13
C ILE A 34 2.68 8.91 7.01
N ASP A 35 2.73 9.99 7.79
CA ASP A 35 3.81 10.24 8.74
C ASP A 35 3.77 9.19 9.87
N ILE A 36 4.35 8.03 9.60
CA ILE A 36 4.56 6.96 10.58
C ILE A 36 6.02 6.55 10.55
N ARG A 37 6.58 6.36 11.74
CA ARG A 37 7.97 5.92 11.89
C ARG A 37 8.23 4.58 11.20
N CYS A 38 7.20 3.72 11.10
CA CYS A 38 7.30 2.43 10.44
C CYS A 38 7.80 2.53 8.98
N PHE A 39 7.33 3.52 8.22
CA PHE A 39 7.76 3.69 6.82
C PHE A 39 9.11 4.41 6.68
N LYS A 40 9.61 5.05 7.75
CA LYS A 40 10.88 5.81 7.74
C LYS A 40 12.07 5.00 8.25
N SER A 41 11.88 4.21 9.31
CA SER A 41 12.99 3.49 9.97
C SER A 41 13.09 2.01 9.60
N ASP A 42 11.96 1.31 9.43
CA ASP A 42 11.96 -0.12 9.08
C ASP A 42 10.90 -0.41 8.00
N PRO A 43 11.11 0.11 6.78
CA PRO A 43 10.16 -0.04 5.68
C PRO A 43 10.11 -1.47 5.15
N SER A 44 9.37 -2.33 5.86
CA SER A 44 9.15 -3.73 5.51
C SER A 44 7.65 -4.03 5.45
N ILE A 45 7.23 -4.84 4.47
CA ILE A 45 5.82 -5.24 4.30
C ILE A 45 5.26 -5.90 5.56
N LYS A 46 5.96 -6.88 6.14
CA LYS A 46 5.53 -7.58 7.36
C LYS A 46 5.45 -6.67 8.59
N SER A 47 6.46 -5.81 8.77
CA SER A 47 6.54 -4.84 9.88
C SER A 47 5.39 -3.83 9.79
N SER A 48 5.19 -3.29 8.60
CA SER A 48 4.08 -2.39 8.27
C SER A 48 2.72 -3.04 8.50
N LEU A 49 2.48 -4.27 8.02
CA LEU A 49 1.20 -4.95 8.25
C LEU A 49 0.92 -5.19 9.73
N THR A 50 1.95 -5.55 10.50
CA THR A 50 1.82 -5.71 11.95
C THR A 50 1.46 -4.36 12.61
N PHE A 51 2.08 -3.27 12.17
CA PHE A 51 1.76 -1.92 12.62
C PHE A 51 0.34 -1.50 12.24
N LEU A 52 -0.06 -1.66 10.97
CA LEU A 52 -1.40 -1.35 10.46
C LEU A 52 -2.51 -2.22 11.09
N ARG A 53 -2.17 -3.37 11.67
CA ARG A 53 -3.09 -4.17 12.50
C ARG A 53 -3.27 -3.59 13.91
N LYS A 54 -2.22 -3.01 14.49
CA LYS A 54 -2.27 -2.36 15.81
C LYS A 54 -2.77 -0.92 15.74
N THR A 55 -2.69 -0.28 14.58
CA THR A 55 -2.99 1.15 14.39
C THR A 55 -4.04 1.33 13.29
N PRO A 56 -5.34 1.33 13.64
CA PRO A 56 -6.43 1.33 12.66
C PRO A 56 -6.46 2.60 11.81
N TRP A 57 -6.22 3.77 12.39
CA TRP A 57 -6.20 5.03 11.63
C TRP A 57 -5.15 5.05 10.51
N ALA A 58 -4.02 4.35 10.71
CA ALA A 58 -2.96 4.25 9.71
C ALA A 58 -3.38 3.32 8.56
N ARG A 59 -4.07 2.22 8.89
CA ARG A 59 -4.69 1.33 7.90
C ARG A 59 -5.66 2.09 7.00
N GLU A 60 -6.57 2.85 7.59
CA GLU A 60 -7.54 3.64 6.83
C GLU A 60 -6.88 4.67 5.91
N LYS A 61 -5.73 5.24 6.30
CA LYS A 61 -4.95 6.13 5.42
C LYS A 61 -4.36 5.39 4.24
N VAL A 62 -3.78 4.20 4.47
CA VAL A 62 -3.22 3.34 3.41
C VAL A 62 -4.32 2.94 2.43
N GLU A 63 -5.47 2.48 2.93
CA GLU A 63 -6.62 2.10 2.09
C GLU A 63 -7.15 3.28 1.27
N ARG A 64 -7.32 4.46 1.89
CA ARG A 64 -7.74 5.68 1.18
C ARG A 64 -6.75 6.07 0.08
N LEU A 65 -5.45 5.95 0.35
CA LEU A 65 -4.42 6.26 -0.65
C LEU A 65 -4.48 5.30 -1.84
N TYR A 66 -4.74 4.02 -1.58
CA TYR A 66 -4.91 3.02 -2.63
C TYR A 66 -6.14 3.26 -3.48
N ILE A 67 -7.28 3.63 -2.87
CA ILE A 67 -8.48 4.02 -3.62
C ILE A 67 -8.18 5.21 -4.53
N LYS A 68 -7.44 6.22 -4.04
CA LYS A 68 -7.02 7.37 -4.84
C LYS A 68 -6.14 6.95 -6.03
N LEU A 69 -5.18 6.06 -5.80
CA LEU A 69 -4.33 5.51 -6.85
C LEU A 69 -5.15 4.74 -7.91
N MET A 70 -6.08 3.90 -7.49
CA MET A 70 -6.94 3.14 -8.41
C MET A 70 -7.87 4.04 -9.22
N ARG A 71 -8.39 5.13 -8.62
CA ARG A 71 -9.19 6.14 -9.34
C ARG A 71 -8.38 6.85 -10.42
N THR A 72 -7.10 7.12 -10.19
CA THR A 72 -6.21 7.73 -11.19
C THR A 72 -5.83 6.74 -12.31
N LYS A 73 -5.76 5.43 -12.02
CA LYS A 73 -5.41 4.40 -13.02
C LYS A 73 -6.55 4.02 -13.97
N ARG A 74 -7.77 4.54 -13.83
CA ARG A 74 -8.82 4.35 -14.84
C ARG A 74 -8.64 5.39 -15.96
N PRO A 75 -8.27 5.00 -17.19
CA PRO A 75 -8.60 5.84 -18.33
C PRO A 75 -10.14 5.88 -18.43
N VAL A 76 -10.69 7.08 -18.51
CA VAL A 76 -12.07 7.33 -18.97
C VAL A 76 -12.16 6.98 -20.44
#